data_AF-A0A847EMW6-F1
#
_entry.id   AF-A0A847EMW6-F1
#
_cell.length_a   1.000
_cell.length_b   1.000
_cell.length_c   1.000
_cell.angle_alpha   90.00
_cell.angle_beta   90.00
_cell.angle_gamma   90.00
#
_symmetry.space_group_name_H-M   'P 1'
#
loop_
_entity.id
_entity.type
_entity.pdbx_description
1 polymer ?
#
loop_
_entity_poly.entity_id
_entity_poly.type
_entity_poly.pdbx_seq_one_letter_code
_entity_poly.pdbx_strand_id
1 'polypeptide(L)'
;HTPLHFDLVDVRNSTSLGGFTYHVTHQGGRSYDRYPVNAVEAESRRTGRFEERRTSGRVDTSAWPVPGGVLGGDPSEFPVTLDLRRYSRGRHPVVGAEEAE
;
A
#
# COMPACT_ATOMS: atom_id res chain seq x y z
N HIS A 1 8.64 3.43 -10.31
CA HIS A 1 8.97 2.07 -9.87
C HIS A 1 7.71 1.23 -9.83
N THR A 2 7.73 0.12 -10.54
CA THR A 2 6.64 -0.84 -10.67
C THR A 2 7.27 -2.23 -10.76
N PRO A 3 6.56 -3.29 -10.35
CA PRO A 3 5.26 -3.28 -9.68
C PRO A 3 5.32 -2.83 -8.21
N LEU A 4 4.17 -2.64 -7.57
CA LEU A 4 4.06 -2.40 -6.12
C LEU A 4 3.64 -3.68 -5.42
N HIS A 5 4.28 -4.01 -4.30
CA HIS A 5 3.94 -5.18 -3.50
C HIS A 5 3.29 -4.76 -2.19
N PHE A 6 2.15 -5.38 -1.89
CA PHE A 6 1.40 -5.13 -0.67
C PHE A 6 1.27 -6.43 0.11
N ASP A 7 1.22 -6.30 1.43
CA ASP A 7 0.93 -7.37 2.37
C ASP A 7 -0.08 -6.83 3.39
N LEU A 8 -1.11 -7.61 3.68
CA LEU A 8 -2.12 -7.28 4.66
C LEU A 8 -1.78 -8.02 5.95
N VAL A 9 -1.56 -7.28 7.03
CA VAL A 9 -1.13 -7.86 8.31
C VAL A 9 -2.17 -7.57 9.37
N ASP A 10 -2.59 -8.61 10.08
CA ASP A 10 -3.33 -8.47 11.32
C ASP A 10 -2.35 -8.11 12.44
N VAL A 11 -2.39 -6.85 12.84
CA VAL A 11 -1.50 -6.29 13.88
C VAL A 11 -1.75 -6.88 15.27
N ARG A 12 -2.95 -7.41 15.56
CA ARG A 12 -3.28 -7.97 16.89
C ARG A 12 -2.66 -9.36 17.06
N ASN A 13 -2.66 -10.13 15.97
CA ASN A 13 -2.11 -11.49 15.94
C ASN A 13 -0.69 -11.54 15.37
N SER A 14 -0.16 -10.39 14.92
CA SER A 14 1.15 -10.26 14.27
C SER A 14 1.32 -11.27 13.12
N THR A 15 0.28 -11.45 12.30
CA THR A 15 0.29 -12.45 11.21
C THR A 15 -0.09 -11.81 9.88
N SER A 16 0.56 -12.23 8.80
CA SER A 16 0.13 -11.89 7.45
C SER A 16 -1.16 -12.66 7.12
N LEU A 17 -2.13 -11.92 6.58
CA LEU A 17 -3.39 -12.42 6.02
C LEU A 17 -3.29 -12.70 4.52
N GLY A 18 -2.18 -12.31 3.89
CA GLY A 18 -1.96 -12.43 2.46
C GLY A 18 -1.57 -11.12 1.81
N GLY A 19 -0.96 -11.22 0.63
CA GLY A 19 -0.50 -10.08 -0.14
C GLY A 19 -0.99 -10.10 -1.58
N PHE A 20 -0.63 -9.04 -2.29
CA PHE A 20 -0.86 -8.93 -3.72
C PHE A 20 0.19 -8.05 -4.35
N THR A 21 0.32 -8.20 -5.66
CA THR A 21 1.13 -7.31 -6.49
C THR A 21 0.19 -6.42 -7.29
N TYR A 22 0.44 -5.11 -7.26
CA TYR A 22 -0.27 -4.12 -8.03
C TYR A 22 0.60 -3.62 -9.19
N HIS A 23 0.07 -3.82 -10.39
CA HIS A 23 0.67 -3.40 -11.64
C HIS A 23 0.10 -2.03 -12.04
N VAL A 24 0.88 -0.96 -11.85
CA VAL A 24 0.47 0.42 -12.21
C VAL A 24 0.15 0.52 -13.70
N THR A 25 0.91 -0.21 -14.53
CA THR A 25 0.62 -0.47 -15.94
C THR A 25 0.24 -1.93 -16.09
N HIS A 26 -0.75 -2.26 -16.92
CA HIS A 26 -1.12 -3.65 -17.17
C HIS A 26 0.12 -4.49 -17.52
N GLN A 27 0.23 -5.70 -16.97
CA GLN A 27 1.44 -6.55 -17.05
C GLN A 27 1.93 -6.79 -18.49
N GLY A 28 1.00 -6.85 -19.45
CA GLY A 28 1.30 -6.95 -20.89
C GLY A 28 1.70 -5.63 -21.58
N GLY A 29 2.03 -4.56 -20.85
CA GLY A 29 2.44 -3.26 -21.40
C GLY A 29 1.34 -2.49 -22.15
N ARG A 30 0.09 -2.97 -22.07
CA ARG A 30 -1.06 -2.35 -22.73
C ARG A 30 -1.50 -1.10 -21.98
N SER A 31 -1.39 0.04 -22.64
CA SER A 31 -2.16 1.24 -22.28
C SER A 31 -3.44 1.23 -23.10
N TYR A 32 -4.58 1.52 -22.47
CA TYR A 32 -5.82 1.69 -23.20
C TYR A 32 -5.95 3.16 -23.59
N ASP A 33 -5.97 3.45 -24.89
CA ASP A 33 -6.12 4.83 -25.40
C ASP A 33 -7.54 5.37 -25.22
N ARG A 34 -8.51 4.49 -24.90
CA ARG A 34 -9.91 4.83 -24.74
C ARG A 34 -10.42 4.53 -23.35
N TYR A 35 -11.26 5.43 -22.84
CA TYR A 35 -12.06 5.21 -21.65
C TYR A 35 -12.89 3.92 -21.76
N PRO A 36 -13.13 3.23 -20.63
CA PRO A 36 -13.99 2.06 -20.62
C PRO A 36 -15.40 2.44 -21.08
N VAL A 37 -15.99 1.61 -21.94
CA VAL A 37 -17.31 1.86 -22.52
C VAL A 37 -18.46 1.54 -21.56
N ASN A 38 -18.19 0.72 -20.54
CA ASN A 38 -19.15 0.37 -19.50
C ASN A 38 -18.46 0.01 -18.17
N ALA A 39 -19.27 -0.18 -17.12
CA ALA A 39 -18.79 -0.50 -15.77
C ALA A 39 -18.07 -1.84 -15.70
N VAL A 40 -18.55 -2.87 -16.42
CA VAL A 40 -17.97 -4.22 -16.44
C VAL A 40 -16.57 -4.22 -17.03
N GLU A 41 -16.36 -3.48 -18.14
CA GLU A 41 -15.06 -3.29 -18.76
C GLU A 41 -14.12 -2.52 -17.82
N ALA A 42 -14.63 -1.45 -17.18
CA ALA A 42 -13.84 -0.69 -16.21
C ALA A 42 -13.36 -1.57 -15.06
N GLU A 43 -14.24 -2.43 -14.52
CA GLU A 43 -13.92 -3.37 -13.45
C GLU A 43 -12.92 -4.43 -13.90
N SER A 44 -13.13 -5.04 -15.08
CA SER A 44 -12.21 -6.03 -15.66
C SER A 44 -10.79 -5.47 -15.82
N ARG A 45 -10.69 -4.22 -16.29
CA ARG A 45 -9.42 -3.50 -16.41
C ARG A 45 -8.78 -3.20 -15.05
N ARG A 46 -9.57 -2.95 -13.99
CA ARG A 46 -9.07 -2.77 -12.62
C ARG A 46 -8.55 -4.08 -12.04
N THR A 47 -9.32 -5.16 -12.16
CA THR A 47 -8.97 -6.49 -11.65
C THR A 47 -7.68 -7.01 -12.28
N GLY A 48 -7.49 -6.83 -13.58
CA GLY A 48 -6.26 -7.24 -14.28
C GLY A 48 -4.98 -6.52 -13.85
N ARG A 49 -5.05 -5.52 -12.95
CA ARG A 49 -3.87 -4.91 -12.33
C ARG A 49 -3.40 -5.64 -11.08
N PHE A 50 -4.20 -6.53 -10.52
CA PHE A 50 -3.89 -7.25 -9.30
C PHE A 50 -3.46 -8.67 -9.63
N GLU A 51 -2.34 -9.07 -9.06
CA GLU A 51 -1.83 -10.44 -9.11
C GLU A 51 -1.76 -10.98 -7.68
N GLU A 52 -2.37 -12.15 -7.46
CA GLU A 52 -2.38 -12.80 -6.14
C GLU A 52 -0.94 -13.14 -5.72
N ARG A 53 -0.56 -12.75 -4.50
CA ARG A 53 0.74 -13.11 -3.92
C ARG A 53 0.53 -13.61 -2.49
N ARG A 54 0.59 -14.92 -2.31
CA ARG A 54 0.46 -15.51 -0.97
C ARG A 54 1.67 -15.16 -0.13
N THR A 55 1.44 -14.30 0.85
CA THR A 55 2.35 -14.07 1.97
C THR A 55 1.71 -14.70 3.19
N SER A 56 2.48 -15.42 4.00
CA SER A 56 1.99 -16.08 5.20
C SER A 56 3.09 -16.10 6.26
N GLY A 57 2.67 -16.25 7.51
CA GLY A 57 3.57 -16.33 8.66
C GLY A 57 3.52 -15.11 9.56
N ARG A 58 4.36 -15.15 10.59
CA ARG A 58 4.43 -14.13 11.62
C ARG A 58 5.19 -12.92 11.11
N VAL A 59 4.65 -11.74 11.37
CA VAL A 59 5.24 -10.45 11.01
C VAL A 59 5.57 -9.71 12.28
N ASP A 60 6.82 -9.24 12.42
CA ASP A 60 7.17 -8.36 13.53
C ASP A 60 6.62 -6.95 13.27
N THR A 61 5.59 -6.60 14.03
CA THR A 61 4.91 -5.31 13.96
C THR A 61 5.32 -4.37 15.10
N SER A 62 6.26 -4.78 15.96
CA SER A 62 6.62 -4.04 17.18
C SER A 62 7.22 -2.65 16.90
N ALA A 63 7.95 -2.52 15.79
CA ALA A 63 8.58 -1.28 15.36
C ALA A 63 7.69 -0.42 14.45
N TRP A 64 6.43 -0.80 14.23
CA TRP A 64 5.56 -0.08 13.30
C TRP A 64 4.99 1.18 13.95
N PRO A 65 4.90 2.28 13.20
CA PRO A 65 4.31 3.50 13.71
C PRO A 65 2.82 3.33 14.00
N VAL A 66 2.36 4.00 15.05
CA VAL A 66 0.92 4.11 15.34
C VAL A 66 0.22 4.87 14.21
N PRO A 67 -0.99 4.42 13.76
CA PRO A 67 -1.66 5.01 12.60
C PRO A 67 -1.83 6.52 12.66
N GLY A 68 -2.03 7.09 13.85
CA GLY A 68 -2.21 8.53 14.06
C GLY A 68 -1.02 9.42 13.68
N GLY A 69 0.19 8.87 13.53
CA GLY A 69 1.36 9.63 13.06
C GLY A 69 1.66 9.45 11.56
N VAL A 70 0.94 8.57 10.86
CA VAL A 70 1.21 8.18 9.47
C VAL A 70 0.04 8.49 8.55
N LEU A 71 -1.17 8.30 9.05
CA LEU A 71 -2.41 8.70 8.40
C LEU A 71 -2.68 10.16 8.72
N GLY A 72 -2.78 11.00 7.69
CA GLY A 72 -3.17 12.40 7.82
C GLY A 72 -2.40 13.16 8.92
N GLY A 73 -1.18 13.61 8.60
CA GLY A 73 -0.46 14.54 9.49
C GLY A 73 -1.22 15.85 9.74
N ASP A 74 -0.70 16.67 10.65
CA ASP A 74 -1.15 18.03 11.02
C ASP A 74 -1.80 18.83 9.87
N PRO A 75 -2.84 19.64 10.18
CA PRO A 75 -4.20 19.41 9.70
C PRO A 75 -4.29 19.09 8.20
N SER A 76 -4.20 17.81 7.87
CA SER A 76 -4.43 17.29 6.52
C SER A 76 -5.93 17.26 6.19
N GLU A 77 -6.30 17.74 5.00
CA GLU A 77 -7.65 17.57 4.43
C GLU A 77 -8.02 16.08 4.20
N PHE A 78 -7.04 15.18 4.28
CA PHE A 78 -7.18 13.74 4.14
C PHE A 78 -6.71 13.00 5.40
N PRO A 79 -7.55 12.91 6.45
CA PRO A 79 -7.17 12.34 7.75
C PRO A 79 -6.88 10.83 7.71
N VAL A 80 -7.37 10.13 6.68
CA VAL A 80 -7.25 8.67 6.53
C VAL A 80 -6.41 8.26 5.33
N THR A 81 -5.64 9.19 4.75
CA THR A 81 -4.81 8.93 3.58
C THR A 81 -3.33 8.93 3.95
N LEU A 82 -2.65 7.87 3.53
CA LEU A 82 -1.19 7.76 3.58
C LEU A 82 -0.59 8.22 2.25
N ASP A 83 0.10 9.36 2.26
CA ASP A 83 0.87 9.81 1.10
C ASP A 83 2.26 9.16 1.07
N LEU A 84 2.39 8.07 0.30
CA LEU A 84 3.64 7.32 0.15
C LEU A 84 4.79 8.15 -0.47
N ARG A 85 4.50 9.29 -1.12
CA ARG A 85 5.55 10.15 -1.70
C ARG A 85 6.40 10.83 -0.64
N ARG A 86 5.91 10.92 0.60
CA ARG A 86 6.62 11.52 1.73
C ARG A 86 7.66 10.58 2.36
N TYR A 87 7.70 9.31 1.94
CA TYR A 87 8.54 8.29 2.54
C TYR A 87 9.55 7.72 1.55
N SER A 88 10.82 7.73 1.94
CA SER A 88 11.89 7.03 1.24
C SER A 88 11.79 5.52 1.48
N ARG A 89 12.03 4.73 0.43
CA ARG A 89 12.00 3.26 0.49
C ARG A 89 12.89 2.73 1.62
N GLY A 90 12.36 1.81 2.42
CA GLY A 90 13.09 1.17 3.52
C GLY A 90 13.20 2.00 4.80
N ARG A 91 12.76 3.26 4.81
CA ARG A 91 12.67 4.08 6.02
C ARG A 91 11.23 4.03 6.51
N HIS A 92 10.97 3.22 7.52
CA HIS A 92 9.67 3.25 8.20
C HIS A 92 9.47 4.63 8.85
N PRO A 93 8.23 5.16 8.86
CA PRO A 93 7.92 6.31 9.69
C PRO A 93 8.22 5.91 11.14
N VAL A 94 9.26 6.47 11.73
CA VAL A 94 9.45 6.43 13.19
C VAL A 94 8.77 7.68 13.74
N VAL A 95 7.66 7.47 14.43
CA VAL A 95 7.00 8.55 15.18
C VAL A 95 7.62 8.52 16.57
N GLY A 96 8.45 9.52 16.89
CA GLY A 96 9.05 9.69 18.22
C GLY A 96 10.52 9.29 18.36
N ALA A 97 11.39 9.70 17.44
CA ALA A 97 12.78 9.91 17.84
C ALA A 97 12.83 11.25 18.59
N GLU A 98 12.61 11.20 19.90
CA GLU A 98 13.14 12.25 20.76
C GLU A 98 14.63 12.40 20.46
N GLU A 99 15.04 13.65 20.35
CA GLU A 99 16.42 14.09 20.25
C GLU A 99 17.21 13.47 21.40
N ALA A 100 18.00 12.44 21.11
CA ALA A 100 19.06 11.99 22.00
C ALA A 100 20.31 12.79 21.64
N GLU A 101 20.60 13.77 22.49
CA GLU A 101 21.94 14.35 22.70
C GLU A 101 22.95 13.27 23.09
#